data_AF-A0A7S1W4T1-F1
#
_entry.id   AF-A0A7S1W4T1-F1
#
_cell.length_a   1.000
_cell.length_b   1.000
_cell.length_c   1.000
_cell.angle_alpha   90.00
_cell.angle_beta   90.00
_cell.angle_gamma   90.00
#
_symmetry.space_group_name_H-M   'P 1'
#
loop_
_entity.id
_entity.type
_entity.pdbx_description
1 polymer ?
#
loop_
_entity_poly.entity_id
_entity_poly.type
_entity_poly.pdbx_seq_one_letter_code
_entity_poly.pdbx_strand_id
1 'polypeptide(L)'
;SLAAHDECLPGTGAADAGGEQGGCALGMLQHRALSTEGLRSPPAARSTDGLCPLPSPHCPALHFLCKEGPAAGGCFMRPEEVPPTDCWEFATVPCDHRRQPAPAPVPPHVPPPAAPPTPAPPAPAPPVPPVPAVQTARLRITNGCASETMWIAHMVGAGGSRDPWNVRLPPTASHDFEIPDGLSSTRYWPKLGCNQAGSACRVGDSGGPGQACDPTNGCAPPVDTKFEATFGTAGRLCNATAGHTEGCDWLDMSLVDGFTLPFKVDVLNGHCNGDPEVDCSALRPSHCPSDLQVRSPTTGAVVGCYSPCARLTYSNWGNPAGQHSPRDEAALPYCCPTPPITPKQCQEGPVATAPYVQMVHRDCPGVYAFAYDDREGLSHCTAGSRYHVTFFCP
;
A
#
# COMPACT_ATOMS: atom_id res chain seq x y z
N SER A 1 -17.93 5.81 17.43
CA SER A 1 -17.42 6.98 16.70
C SER A 1 -16.25 6.48 15.87
N LEU A 2 -16.45 6.19 14.59
CA LEU A 2 -15.42 5.68 13.67
C LEU A 2 -15.34 6.71 12.52
N ALA A 3 -14.64 7.81 12.76
CA ALA A 3 -14.41 8.80 11.73
C ALA A 3 -13.38 8.28 10.72
N ALA A 4 -13.60 8.58 9.44
CA ALA A 4 -12.55 8.54 8.43
C ALA A 4 -11.34 9.38 8.91
N HIS A 5 -10.15 9.04 8.43
CA HIS A 5 -8.83 9.56 8.84
C HIS A 5 -8.63 11.10 8.71
N ASP A 6 -9.70 11.88 8.42
CA ASP A 6 -9.67 13.28 8.03
C ASP A 6 -10.26 14.29 9.05
N GLU A 7 -10.69 13.88 10.25
CA GLU A 7 -11.15 14.82 11.31
C GLU A 7 -10.21 14.91 12.52
N CYS A 8 -8.93 15.21 12.30
CA CYS A 8 -8.02 15.67 13.37
C CYS A 8 -7.65 17.15 13.16
N LEU A 9 -8.57 18.07 13.49
CA LEU A 9 -8.23 19.50 13.65
C LEU A 9 -8.10 19.85 15.14
N PRO A 10 -7.09 20.66 15.53
CA PRO A 10 -6.92 21.10 16.90
C PRO A 10 -8.02 22.08 17.30
N GLY A 11 -8.85 21.70 18.28
CA GLY A 11 -9.86 22.59 18.85
C GLY A 11 -9.21 23.74 19.62
N THR A 12 -9.50 24.97 19.21
CA THR A 12 -9.23 26.18 20.00
C THR A 12 -10.25 26.28 21.14
N GLY A 13 -9.82 26.16 22.40
CA GLY A 13 -10.63 26.66 23.51
C GLY A 13 -10.50 25.95 24.86
N ALA A 14 -9.95 26.71 25.81
CA ALA A 14 -10.10 26.66 27.27
C ALA A 14 -9.45 25.49 28.04
N ALA A 15 -8.52 25.91 28.90
CA ALA A 15 -7.83 25.12 29.90
C ALA A 15 -8.81 24.49 30.90
N ASP A 16 -8.62 23.20 31.18
CA ASP A 16 -8.68 22.69 32.55
C ASP A 16 -7.91 21.37 32.70
N ALA A 17 -7.47 21.13 33.93
CA ALA A 17 -6.33 20.34 34.32
C ALA A 17 -6.37 18.81 34.06
N GLY A 18 -5.21 18.26 33.71
CA GLY A 18 -4.72 16.92 34.09
C GLY A 18 -5.55 15.69 33.68
N GLY A 19 -5.24 15.11 32.51
CA GLY A 19 -5.70 13.78 32.11
C GLY A 19 -5.17 13.40 30.73
N GLU A 20 -4.66 12.18 30.60
CA GLU A 20 -3.92 11.60 29.46
C GLU A 20 -4.43 11.96 28.05
N GLN A 21 -3.62 12.73 27.32
CA GLN A 21 -3.75 12.89 25.86
C GLN A 21 -3.04 11.72 25.15
N GLY A 22 -3.73 10.57 25.08
CA GLY A 22 -3.27 9.39 24.32
C GLY A 22 -4.39 8.57 23.70
N GLY A 23 -5.66 8.99 23.84
CA GLY A 23 -6.83 8.12 23.67
C GLY A 23 -7.34 7.89 22.24
N CYS A 24 -6.96 8.68 21.24
CA CYS A 24 -7.58 8.54 19.90
C CYS A 24 -7.01 7.37 19.08
N ALA A 25 -5.72 7.08 19.17
CA ALA A 25 -5.12 5.94 18.44
C ALA A 25 -5.50 4.59 19.08
N LEU A 26 -5.59 4.53 20.42
CA LEU A 26 -5.89 3.29 21.14
C LEU A 26 -7.37 2.87 21.04
N GLY A 27 -8.29 3.84 21.02
CA GLY A 27 -9.74 3.61 21.11
C GLY A 27 -10.38 2.93 19.91
N MET A 28 -9.81 3.07 18.70
CA MET A 28 -10.29 2.34 17.52
C MET A 28 -9.70 0.92 17.39
N LEU A 29 -8.53 0.69 17.98
CA LEU A 29 -7.78 -0.58 17.82
C LEU A 29 -8.27 -1.70 18.75
N GLN A 30 -8.90 -1.40 19.88
CA GLN A 30 -9.29 -2.40 20.89
C GLN A 30 -10.68 -3.04 20.68
N HIS A 31 -11.59 -2.44 19.90
CA HIS A 31 -12.98 -2.92 19.81
C HIS A 31 -13.19 -4.14 18.88
N ARG A 32 -12.21 -4.51 18.04
CA ARG A 32 -12.33 -5.63 17.09
C ARG A 32 -12.13 -7.03 17.70
N ALA A 33 -11.64 -7.14 18.94
CA ALA A 33 -11.35 -8.43 19.56
C ALA A 33 -12.54 -9.11 20.27
N LEU A 34 -13.71 -8.44 20.37
CA LEU A 34 -14.83 -8.92 21.18
C LEU A 34 -16.20 -8.69 20.53
N SER A 35 -16.49 -9.27 19.36
CA SER A 35 -17.89 -9.55 18.99
C SER A 35 -18.03 -10.58 17.85
N THR A 36 -18.04 -11.87 18.18
CA THR A 36 -18.72 -12.88 17.34
C THR A 36 -19.34 -13.96 18.22
N GLU A 37 -20.58 -13.75 18.68
CA GLU A 37 -21.52 -14.84 18.97
C GLU A 37 -22.92 -14.43 18.47
N GLY A 38 -23.54 -15.29 17.66
CA GLY A 38 -24.84 -14.97 17.02
C GLY A 38 -25.40 -16.05 16.09
N LEU A 39 -25.56 -17.28 16.61
CA LEU A 39 -26.60 -18.31 16.34
C LEU A 39 -27.29 -18.48 14.95
N ARG A 40 -27.07 -19.70 14.40
CA ARG A 40 -28.02 -20.72 13.83
C ARG A 40 -28.17 -20.99 12.31
N SER A 41 -27.69 -22.20 11.96
CA SER A 41 -28.18 -23.29 11.07
C SER A 41 -28.05 -23.23 9.52
N PRO A 42 -27.32 -24.18 8.89
CA PRO A 42 -27.26 -24.39 7.43
C PRO A 42 -28.00 -25.68 6.96
N PRO A 43 -28.32 -25.87 5.66
CA PRO A 43 -28.67 -27.18 5.13
C PRO A 43 -27.49 -27.90 4.44
N ALA A 44 -27.35 -29.18 4.83
CA ALA A 44 -26.81 -30.37 4.15
C ALA A 44 -25.42 -30.35 3.46
N ALA A 45 -24.45 -31.02 4.09
CA ALA A 45 -23.14 -31.41 3.57
C ALA A 45 -23.18 -32.72 2.75
N ARG A 46 -22.24 -32.87 1.81
CA ARG A 46 -21.79 -34.17 1.28
C ARG A 46 -20.71 -34.75 2.18
N SER A 47 -20.75 -36.07 2.40
CA SER A 47 -19.96 -36.89 3.33
C SER A 47 -18.45 -36.91 3.03
N THR A 48 -17.64 -36.92 4.09
CA THR A 48 -16.17 -37.09 4.09
C THR A 48 -15.73 -38.15 5.13
N ASP A 49 -16.52 -39.21 5.31
CA ASP A 49 -16.35 -40.26 6.34
C ASP A 49 -15.08 -41.14 6.20
N GLY A 50 -14.07 -40.73 5.43
CA GLY A 50 -12.89 -41.53 5.12
C GLY A 50 -11.56 -41.11 5.76
N LEU A 51 -11.49 -40.00 6.53
CA LEU A 51 -10.20 -39.39 6.90
C LEU A 51 -9.84 -39.36 8.39
N CYS A 52 -10.61 -39.97 9.29
CA CYS A 52 -10.26 -39.96 10.72
C CYS A 52 -9.82 -41.33 11.22
N PRO A 53 -8.56 -41.51 11.67
CA PRO A 53 -8.19 -42.64 12.50
C PRO A 53 -8.81 -42.48 13.90
N LEU A 54 -9.01 -43.62 14.56
CA LEU A 54 -9.86 -43.87 15.74
C LEU A 54 -9.84 -42.81 16.87
N PRO A 55 -10.94 -42.68 17.65
CA PRO A 55 -11.07 -41.67 18.70
C PRO A 55 -10.07 -41.84 19.85
N SER A 56 -9.42 -40.73 20.27
CA SER A 56 -8.47 -40.68 21.39
C SER A 56 -8.68 -39.40 22.22
N PRO A 57 -8.67 -39.46 23.57
CA PRO A 57 -8.79 -38.28 24.42
C PRO A 57 -7.55 -37.37 24.40
N HIS A 58 -6.42 -37.87 23.87
CA HIS A 58 -5.18 -37.10 23.69
C HIS A 58 -4.61 -37.39 22.29
N CYS A 59 -4.38 -36.34 21.50
CA CYS A 59 -3.77 -36.49 20.18
C CYS A 59 -2.25 -36.65 20.27
N PRO A 60 -1.64 -37.49 19.41
CA PRO A 60 -0.19 -37.54 19.25
C PRO A 60 0.40 -36.16 18.91
N ALA A 61 1.72 -36.00 19.09
CA ALA A 61 2.40 -34.80 18.64
C ALA A 61 2.09 -34.51 17.15
N LEU A 62 1.92 -33.22 16.81
CA LEU A 62 1.54 -32.71 15.48
C LEU A 62 0.08 -33.01 15.04
N HIS A 63 -0.76 -33.53 15.93
CA HIS A 63 -2.19 -33.75 15.67
C HIS A 63 -3.07 -32.93 16.63
N PHE A 64 -4.22 -32.48 16.14
CA PHE A 64 -5.18 -31.65 16.88
C PHE A 64 -6.46 -32.43 17.16
N LEU A 65 -7.04 -32.22 18.35
CA LEU A 65 -8.29 -32.84 18.76
C LEU A 65 -9.47 -32.11 18.15
N CYS A 66 -10.33 -32.83 17.43
CA CYS A 66 -11.64 -32.33 17.01
C CYS A 66 -12.55 -32.21 18.24
N LYS A 67 -12.88 -30.99 18.62
CA LYS A 67 -13.72 -30.73 19.81
C LYS A 67 -15.21 -30.80 19.52
N GLU A 68 -15.62 -30.54 18.27
CA GLU A 68 -17.02 -30.44 17.86
C GLU A 68 -17.22 -30.94 16.42
N GLY A 69 -18.45 -31.30 16.03
CA GLY A 69 -18.79 -31.82 14.70
C GLY A 69 -18.75 -33.36 14.57
N PRO A 70 -19.00 -33.92 13.38
CA PRO A 70 -19.13 -35.38 13.17
C PRO A 70 -17.87 -36.18 13.50
N ALA A 71 -16.70 -35.52 13.50
CA ALA A 71 -15.40 -36.10 13.85
C ALA A 71 -14.97 -35.77 15.29
N ALA A 72 -15.88 -35.27 16.15
CA ALA A 72 -15.56 -34.93 17.54
C ALA A 72 -14.99 -36.15 18.29
N GLY A 73 -13.86 -35.93 18.97
CA GLY A 73 -13.09 -36.98 19.64
C GLY A 73 -12.03 -37.67 18.76
N GLY A 74 -11.97 -37.35 17.46
CA GLY A 74 -10.90 -37.77 16.56
C GLY A 74 -9.72 -36.79 16.52
N CYS A 75 -8.60 -37.22 15.93
CA CYS A 75 -7.40 -36.41 15.75
C CYS A 75 -7.15 -36.13 14.26
N PHE A 76 -6.77 -34.90 13.92
CA PHE A 76 -6.43 -34.50 12.55
C PHE A 76 -5.09 -33.75 12.51
N MET A 77 -4.36 -33.85 11.39
CA MET A 77 -3.18 -33.03 11.15
C MET A 77 -3.59 -31.72 10.46
N ARG A 78 -2.93 -30.60 10.78
CA ARG A 78 -3.02 -29.40 9.93
C ARG A 78 -2.37 -29.72 8.58
N PRO A 79 -2.92 -29.26 7.44
CA PRO A 79 -2.14 -29.17 6.23
C PRO A 79 -1.12 -28.04 6.44
N GLU A 80 0.13 -28.39 6.71
CA GLU A 80 1.24 -27.46 6.56
C GLU A 80 1.85 -27.66 5.17
N GLU A 81 1.98 -26.52 4.49
CA GLU A 81 2.89 -26.20 3.40
C GLU A 81 4.06 -27.21 3.26
N VAL A 82 3.98 -28.06 2.23
CA VAL A 82 5.15 -28.75 1.71
C VAL A 82 5.86 -27.78 0.76
N PRO A 83 7.14 -27.43 0.95
CA PRO A 83 7.89 -26.71 -0.07
C PRO A 83 8.03 -27.61 -1.30
N PRO A 84 7.80 -27.12 -2.54
CA PRO A 84 7.96 -27.96 -3.72
C PRO A 84 9.44 -28.17 -4.00
N THR A 85 9.97 -29.32 -3.60
CA THR A 85 11.01 -30.01 -4.36
C THR A 85 10.30 -30.93 -5.35
N ASP A 86 10.41 -30.58 -6.63
CA ASP A 86 9.99 -31.36 -7.81
C ASP A 86 8.54 -31.15 -8.30
N CYS A 87 8.46 -30.60 -9.52
CA CYS A 87 7.25 -30.33 -10.32
C CYS A 87 6.38 -31.58 -10.52
N TRP A 88 5.04 -31.56 -10.40
CA TRP A 88 4.12 -32.38 -11.25
C TRP A 88 2.65 -31.86 -11.31
N GLU A 89 2.08 -31.99 -12.52
CA GLU A 89 0.68 -32.30 -12.91
C GLU A 89 -0.51 -31.37 -12.58
N PHE A 90 -0.70 -30.32 -13.39
CA PHE A 90 -2.01 -29.89 -13.96
C PHE A 90 -1.80 -28.98 -15.20
N ALA A 91 -0.98 -29.42 -16.17
CA ALA A 91 -0.80 -28.71 -17.44
C ALA A 91 -1.13 -29.63 -18.62
N THR A 92 -1.96 -29.13 -19.54
CA THR A 92 -2.43 -29.80 -20.76
C THR A 92 -1.36 -29.93 -21.86
N VAL A 93 -0.09 -30.17 -21.50
CA VAL A 93 1.01 -30.43 -22.44
C VAL A 93 1.95 -31.49 -21.86
N PRO A 94 2.23 -32.61 -22.56
CA PRO A 94 3.08 -33.67 -22.06
C PRO A 94 4.57 -33.26 -22.00
N CYS A 95 5.24 -33.60 -20.89
CA CYS A 95 6.69 -33.54 -20.77
C CYS A 95 7.30 -34.84 -21.34
N ASP A 96 8.09 -34.72 -22.42
CA ASP A 96 8.81 -35.85 -23.04
C ASP A 96 10.23 -35.98 -22.46
N HIS A 97 10.47 -37.07 -21.73
CA HIS A 97 11.81 -37.55 -21.38
C HIS A 97 12.25 -38.63 -22.38
N ARG A 98 12.87 -38.23 -23.51
CA ARG A 98 13.91 -38.97 -24.25
C ARG A 98 14.27 -38.27 -25.56
N ARG A 99 15.44 -37.62 -25.60
CA ARG A 99 16.45 -37.69 -26.70
C ARG A 99 17.58 -36.68 -26.44
N GLN A 100 18.79 -37.20 -26.26
CA GLN A 100 20.02 -36.41 -26.39
C GLN A 100 20.22 -36.00 -27.86
N PRO A 101 20.64 -34.76 -28.16
CA PRO A 101 21.29 -34.45 -29.43
C PRO A 101 22.78 -34.77 -29.34
N ALA A 102 23.29 -35.51 -30.33
CA ALA A 102 24.72 -35.66 -30.61
C ALA A 102 25.37 -34.31 -31.00
N PRO A 103 26.69 -34.15 -30.82
CA PRO A 103 27.38 -32.92 -31.18
C PRO A 103 27.33 -32.66 -32.69
N ALA A 104 27.01 -31.42 -33.08
CA ALA A 104 27.03 -30.98 -34.46
C ALA A 104 28.48 -30.89 -35.00
N PRO A 105 28.73 -31.18 -36.29
CA PRO A 105 30.03 -31.06 -36.90
C PRO A 105 30.47 -29.59 -37.08
N VAL A 106 31.77 -29.37 -36.89
CA VAL A 106 32.46 -28.08 -37.03
C VAL A 106 32.47 -27.64 -38.50
N PRO A 107 32.01 -26.43 -38.85
CA PRO A 107 32.18 -25.88 -40.20
C PRO A 107 33.63 -25.43 -40.46
N PRO A 108 34.14 -25.53 -41.71
CA PRO A 108 35.49 -25.13 -42.05
C PRO A 108 35.68 -23.60 -41.96
N HIS A 109 36.93 -23.24 -41.66
CA HIS A 109 37.42 -21.89 -41.45
C HIS A 109 37.26 -21.02 -42.71
N VAL A 110 36.52 -19.92 -42.60
CA VAL A 110 36.44 -18.86 -43.62
C VAL A 110 37.31 -17.67 -43.16
N PRO A 111 38.26 -17.18 -43.97
CA PRO A 111 39.07 -16.01 -43.61
C PRO A 111 38.21 -14.74 -43.61
N PRO A 112 38.46 -13.78 -42.69
CA PRO A 112 37.67 -12.57 -42.59
C PRO A 112 37.90 -11.63 -43.79
N PRO A 113 36.87 -10.88 -44.24
CA PRO A 113 37.05 -9.78 -45.18
C PRO A 113 37.80 -8.60 -44.53
N ALA A 114 38.46 -7.80 -45.38
CA ALA A 114 39.31 -6.68 -45.00
C ALA A 114 38.59 -5.65 -44.11
N ALA A 115 39.34 -5.07 -43.18
CA ALA A 115 38.85 -4.17 -42.14
C ALA A 115 38.25 -2.86 -42.72
N PRO A 116 37.06 -2.45 -42.25
CA PRO A 116 36.56 -1.09 -42.46
C PRO A 116 37.33 -0.06 -41.60
N PRO A 117 37.30 1.23 -41.96
CA PRO A 117 38.01 2.28 -41.24
C PRO A 117 37.55 2.39 -39.79
N THR A 118 38.51 2.72 -38.93
CA THR A 118 38.39 2.77 -37.46
C THR A 118 37.21 3.67 -37.04
N PRO A 119 36.22 3.15 -36.28
CA PRO A 119 35.20 3.98 -35.66
C PRO A 119 35.84 4.91 -34.62
N ALA A 120 35.31 6.13 -34.51
CA ALA A 120 35.65 7.04 -33.42
C ALA A 120 35.50 6.33 -32.06
N PRO A 121 36.34 6.65 -31.06
CA PRO A 121 36.24 6.04 -29.75
C PRO A 121 34.81 6.22 -29.20
N PRO A 122 34.19 5.16 -28.66
CA PRO A 122 32.87 5.27 -28.06
C PRO A 122 32.89 6.34 -26.97
N ALA A 123 31.85 7.16 -26.91
CA ALA A 123 31.65 8.07 -25.81
C ALA A 123 31.82 7.30 -24.48
N PRO A 124 32.46 7.90 -23.46
CA PRO A 124 32.65 7.23 -22.18
C PRO A 124 31.29 6.71 -21.71
N ALA A 125 31.26 5.42 -21.34
CA ALA A 125 30.06 4.82 -20.79
C ALA A 125 29.55 5.72 -19.65
N PRO A 126 28.23 5.97 -19.56
CA PRO A 126 27.68 6.70 -18.43
C PRO A 126 28.18 6.03 -17.14
N PRO A 127 28.53 6.83 -16.11
CA PRO A 127 29.03 6.27 -14.86
C PRO A 127 28.08 5.18 -14.39
N VAL A 128 28.63 3.99 -14.11
CA VAL A 128 27.87 2.88 -13.53
C VAL A 128 27.12 3.46 -12.32
N PRO A 129 25.78 3.35 -12.26
CA PRO A 129 25.04 3.87 -11.12
C PRO A 129 25.62 3.23 -9.86
N PRO A 130 25.87 4.02 -8.80
CA PRO A 130 26.42 3.47 -7.57
C PRO A 130 25.53 2.31 -7.12
N VAL A 131 26.15 1.20 -6.69
CA VAL A 131 25.43 0.11 -6.02
C VAL A 131 24.54 0.74 -4.96
N PRO A 132 23.22 0.44 -4.91
CA PRO A 132 22.34 1.05 -3.93
C PRO A 132 22.93 0.85 -2.54
N ALA A 133 23.18 1.95 -1.82
CA ALA A 133 23.71 1.87 -0.47
C ALA A 133 22.80 0.97 0.37
N VAL A 134 23.35 0.12 1.23
CA VAL A 134 22.53 -0.73 2.11
C VAL A 134 21.58 0.16 2.91
N GLN A 135 20.27 -0.13 2.89
CA GLN A 135 19.30 0.63 3.66
C GLN A 135 19.49 0.36 5.15
N THR A 136 19.86 1.38 5.91
CA THR A 136 19.99 1.31 7.36
C THR A 136 18.83 1.98 8.09
N ALA A 137 18.15 2.94 7.45
CA ALA A 137 16.98 3.60 8.01
C ALA A 137 15.71 2.75 7.85
N ARG A 138 14.72 3.00 8.72
CA ARG A 138 13.42 2.30 8.70
C ARG A 138 12.60 2.64 7.46
N LEU A 139 12.76 3.83 6.89
CA LEU A 139 12.08 4.23 5.66
C LEU A 139 13.08 4.78 4.65
N ARG A 140 13.11 4.17 3.48
CA ARG A 140 13.76 4.69 2.28
C ARG A 140 12.70 5.03 1.25
N ILE A 141 12.79 6.22 0.66
CA ILE A 141 11.96 6.58 -0.49
C ILE A 141 12.85 6.82 -1.70
N THR A 142 12.48 6.24 -2.84
CA THR A 142 13.20 6.34 -4.10
C THR A 142 12.37 7.00 -5.17
N ASN A 143 13.01 7.91 -5.90
CA ASN A 143 12.49 8.46 -7.13
C ASN A 143 12.72 7.43 -8.26
N GLY A 144 11.69 6.69 -8.64
CA GLY A 144 11.71 5.73 -9.73
C GLY A 144 11.66 6.37 -11.13
N CYS A 145 11.61 7.69 -11.24
CA CYS A 145 11.61 8.38 -12.53
C CYS A 145 13.00 8.34 -13.18
N ALA A 146 13.02 8.10 -14.49
CA ALA A 146 14.27 8.03 -15.26
C ALA A 146 14.92 9.39 -15.54
N SER A 147 14.13 10.47 -15.58
CA SER A 147 14.61 11.79 -16.01
C SER A 147 14.03 12.98 -15.23
N GLU A 148 12.92 12.81 -14.51
CA GLU A 148 12.28 13.89 -13.74
C GLU A 148 12.74 13.89 -12.28
N THR A 149 13.00 15.08 -11.74
CA THR A 149 13.25 15.26 -10.30
C THR A 149 11.93 15.13 -9.54
N MET A 150 11.95 14.39 -8.45
CA MET A 150 10.82 14.23 -7.54
C MET A 150 11.10 14.98 -6.24
N TRP A 151 10.06 15.54 -5.64
CA TRP A 151 10.09 16.06 -4.29
C TRP A 151 9.21 15.19 -3.41
N ILE A 152 9.72 14.78 -2.26
CA ILE A 152 8.90 14.10 -1.26
C ILE A 152 8.47 15.12 -0.24
N ALA A 153 7.17 15.33 -0.14
CA ALA A 153 6.57 16.06 0.96
C ALA A 153 6.10 15.08 2.04
N HIS A 154 6.04 15.56 3.28
CA HIS A 154 5.58 14.73 4.39
C HIS A 154 4.88 15.53 5.48
N MET A 155 4.07 14.79 6.23
CA MET A 155 3.46 15.20 7.49
C MET A 155 3.86 14.19 8.55
N VAL A 156 4.02 14.67 9.77
CA VAL A 156 4.34 13.85 10.94
C VAL A 156 3.52 14.37 12.11
N GLY A 157 3.06 13.44 12.95
CA GLY A 157 2.30 13.77 14.15
C GLY A 157 3.17 14.36 15.27
N ALA A 158 2.80 14.03 16.51
CA ALA A 158 3.56 14.46 17.68
C ALA A 158 5.03 13.98 17.59
N GLY A 159 5.99 14.89 17.82
CA GLY A 159 7.43 14.62 17.72
C GLY A 159 8.15 15.41 16.63
N GLY A 160 7.42 15.91 15.63
CA GLY A 160 7.98 16.73 14.55
C GLY A 160 8.88 15.96 13.58
N SER A 161 9.28 16.60 12.48
CA SER A 161 10.18 15.97 11.50
C SER A 161 11.60 16.47 11.70
N ARG A 162 12.58 15.58 11.48
CA ARG A 162 14.00 15.93 11.40
C ARG A 162 14.47 16.13 9.95
N ASP A 163 13.67 15.68 9.00
CA ASP A 163 13.88 15.90 7.58
C ASP A 163 13.26 17.23 7.12
N PRO A 164 13.83 17.89 6.10
CA PRO A 164 13.20 19.05 5.47
C PRO A 164 11.81 18.68 4.92
N TRP A 165 10.80 19.53 5.13
CA TRP A 165 9.41 19.30 4.65
C TRP A 165 9.27 18.99 3.16
N ASN A 166 10.28 19.31 2.37
CA ASN A 166 10.40 18.98 0.96
C ASN A 166 11.79 18.40 0.70
N VAL A 167 11.88 17.08 0.54
CA VAL A 167 13.13 16.38 0.21
C VAL A 167 13.26 16.24 -1.30
N ARG A 168 14.33 16.80 -1.87
CA ARG A 168 14.59 16.75 -3.31
C ARG A 168 15.31 15.45 -3.70
N LEU A 169 14.70 14.68 -4.59
CA LEU A 169 15.27 13.46 -5.15
C LEU A 169 15.52 13.64 -6.67
N PRO A 170 16.78 13.75 -7.12
CA PRO A 170 17.12 13.56 -8.53
C PRO A 170 16.58 12.24 -9.09
N PRO A 171 16.51 12.07 -10.43
CA PRO A 171 16.16 10.80 -11.04
C PRO A 171 16.96 9.65 -10.42
N THR A 172 16.27 8.53 -10.15
CA THR A 172 16.80 7.29 -9.53
C THR A 172 17.43 7.42 -8.15
N ALA A 173 17.44 8.61 -7.55
CA ALA A 173 17.99 8.83 -6.22
C ALA A 173 17.04 8.36 -5.11
N SER A 174 17.63 8.00 -3.98
CA SER A 174 16.92 7.60 -2.76
C SER A 174 17.26 8.54 -1.60
N HIS A 175 16.35 8.67 -0.65
CA HIS A 175 16.59 9.29 0.65
C HIS A 175 16.13 8.36 1.77
N ASP A 176 16.95 8.29 2.81
CA ASP A 176 16.68 7.55 4.04
C ASP A 176 16.13 8.54 5.07
N PHE A 177 14.84 8.41 5.38
CA PHE A 177 14.16 9.29 6.33
C PHE A 177 14.51 8.96 7.78
N GLU A 178 14.58 9.98 8.61
CA GLU A 178 14.82 9.81 10.04
C GLU A 178 13.54 9.40 10.77
N ILE A 179 13.40 8.10 11.03
CA ILE A 179 12.24 7.51 11.69
C ILE A 179 12.62 7.06 13.11
N PRO A 180 12.44 7.89 14.16
CA PRO A 180 12.57 7.43 15.53
C PRO A 180 11.43 6.48 15.93
N ASP A 181 11.69 5.69 16.96
CA ASP A 181 10.68 4.84 17.60
C ASP A 181 9.50 5.67 18.14
N GLY A 182 8.29 5.14 17.94
CA GLY A 182 7.06 5.80 18.35
C GLY A 182 6.58 6.93 17.42
N LEU A 183 7.29 7.21 16.32
CA LEU A 183 6.85 8.22 15.36
C LEU A 183 5.50 7.82 14.75
N SER A 184 4.46 8.61 15.00
CA SER A 184 3.09 8.27 14.61
C SER A 184 2.49 9.24 13.61
N SER A 185 1.41 8.81 12.95
CA SER A 185 0.60 9.64 12.07
C SER A 185 1.44 10.30 10.96
N THR A 186 2.31 9.51 10.36
CA THR A 186 3.20 9.98 9.28
C THR A 186 2.55 9.75 7.93
N ARG A 187 2.78 10.68 7.01
CA ARG A 187 2.36 10.59 5.61
C ARG A 187 3.50 11.09 4.74
N TYR A 188 3.83 10.35 3.69
CA TYR A 188 4.85 10.74 2.70
C TYR A 188 4.25 10.63 1.30
N TRP A 189 4.41 11.66 0.47
CA TRP A 189 3.88 11.65 -0.89
C TRP A 189 4.80 12.35 -1.89
N PRO A 190 4.78 11.92 -3.16
CA PRO A 190 5.63 12.47 -4.20
C PRO A 190 4.99 13.68 -4.90
N LYS A 191 5.84 14.61 -5.31
CA LYS A 191 5.48 15.80 -6.10
C LYS A 191 6.41 15.93 -7.31
N LEU A 192 5.85 16.32 -8.44
CA LEU A 192 6.56 16.44 -9.73
C LEU A 192 6.33 17.80 -10.37
N GLY A 193 7.30 18.24 -11.18
CA GLY A 193 7.24 19.53 -11.86
C GLY A 193 7.19 20.72 -10.90
N CYS A 194 7.89 20.66 -9.77
CA CYS A 194 7.95 21.72 -8.77
C CYS A 194 9.01 22.78 -9.07
N ASN A 195 8.88 23.93 -8.43
CA ASN A 195 9.95 24.92 -8.34
C ASN A 195 11.12 24.44 -7.45
N GLN A 196 12.16 25.29 -7.29
CA GLN A 196 13.36 24.93 -6.52
C GLN A 196 13.12 24.71 -5.02
N ALA A 197 11.99 25.19 -4.47
CA ALA A 197 11.61 24.96 -3.08
C ALA A 197 10.74 23.71 -2.90
N GLY A 198 10.40 23.00 -3.98
CA GLY A 198 9.45 21.88 -3.94
C GLY A 198 7.99 22.33 -3.86
N SER A 199 7.66 23.56 -4.25
CA SER A 199 6.29 24.10 -4.27
C SER A 199 5.82 24.39 -5.70
N ALA A 200 4.56 24.81 -5.85
CA ALA A 200 3.96 25.14 -7.14
C ALA A 200 4.13 23.99 -8.15
N CYS A 201 3.84 22.78 -7.68
CA CYS A 201 4.10 21.56 -8.44
C CYS A 201 2.95 21.26 -9.42
N ARG A 202 3.30 20.65 -10.55
CA ARG A 202 2.32 20.12 -11.52
C ARG A 202 1.52 18.95 -10.94
N VAL A 203 2.15 18.13 -10.10
CA VAL A 203 1.56 16.96 -9.44
C VAL A 203 1.93 17.03 -7.96
N GLY A 204 1.01 16.67 -7.07
CA GLY A 204 1.32 16.46 -5.66
C GLY A 204 1.26 17.69 -4.75
N ASP A 205 0.86 18.85 -5.27
CA ASP A 205 0.87 20.13 -4.53
C ASP A 205 -0.42 20.35 -3.71
N SER A 206 -0.84 19.32 -2.97
CA SER A 206 -2.09 19.32 -2.19
C SER A 206 -2.04 20.14 -0.90
N GLY A 207 -0.85 20.61 -0.52
CA GLY A 207 -0.64 21.46 0.65
C GLY A 207 -0.46 20.67 1.95
N GLY A 208 -0.92 21.25 3.05
CA GLY A 208 -0.74 20.72 4.40
C GLY A 208 0.39 21.41 5.20
N PRO A 209 0.65 20.94 6.44
CA PRO A 209 1.66 21.54 7.31
C PRO A 209 3.04 21.64 6.65
N GLY A 210 3.64 22.83 6.67
CA GLY A 210 4.94 23.07 6.06
C GLY A 210 4.95 23.09 4.52
N GLN A 211 3.78 23.00 3.87
CA GLN A 211 3.65 23.03 2.42
C GLN A 211 3.01 24.33 1.94
N ALA A 212 3.53 24.86 0.85
CA ALA A 212 2.97 26.02 0.16
C ALA A 212 2.48 25.60 -1.23
N CYS A 213 1.24 25.93 -1.53
CA CYS A 213 0.62 25.67 -2.83
C CYS A 213 0.86 26.81 -3.81
N ASP A 214 0.58 26.56 -5.09
CA ASP A 214 0.60 27.60 -6.12
C ASP A 214 -0.32 28.78 -5.75
N PRO A 215 0.18 30.04 -5.78
CA PRO A 215 -0.59 31.20 -5.35
C PRO A 215 -1.71 31.60 -6.32
N THR A 216 -1.68 31.12 -7.57
CA THR A 216 -2.66 31.47 -8.60
C THR A 216 -3.77 30.43 -8.68
N ASN A 217 -3.40 29.15 -8.67
CA ASN A 217 -4.32 28.03 -8.86
C ASN A 217 -4.78 27.40 -7.53
N GLY A 218 -4.10 27.71 -6.43
CA GLY A 218 -4.32 27.07 -5.14
C GLY A 218 -3.84 25.62 -5.10
N CYS A 219 -4.13 24.94 -4.00
CA CYS A 219 -3.70 23.57 -3.76
C CYS A 219 -4.37 22.57 -4.70
N ALA A 220 -3.60 21.58 -5.13
CA ALA A 220 -4.13 20.39 -5.76
C ALA A 220 -5.16 19.70 -4.85
N PRO A 221 -6.13 18.95 -5.40
CA PRO A 221 -6.92 18.05 -4.59
C PRO A 221 -6.00 17.07 -3.84
N PRO A 222 -6.29 16.70 -2.58
CA PRO A 222 -5.44 15.83 -1.76
C PRO A 222 -5.57 14.34 -2.12
N VAL A 223 -5.52 14.04 -3.42
CA VAL A 223 -5.60 12.71 -4.05
C VAL A 223 -4.23 12.05 -4.22
N ASP A 224 -3.24 12.50 -3.45
CA ASP A 224 -1.85 12.06 -3.62
C ASP A 224 -1.70 10.58 -3.29
N THR A 225 -0.82 9.90 -4.02
CA THR A 225 -0.36 8.59 -3.60
C THR A 225 0.47 8.73 -2.32
N LYS A 226 -0.06 8.25 -1.19
CA LYS A 226 0.54 8.43 0.14
C LYS A 226 1.01 7.09 0.71
N PHE A 227 2.23 7.09 1.26
CA PHE A 227 2.65 6.09 2.23
C PHE A 227 2.31 6.61 3.63
N GLU A 228 1.41 5.92 4.32
CA GLU A 228 1.01 6.24 5.69
C GLU A 228 1.61 5.24 6.66
N ALA A 229 2.15 5.73 7.79
CA ALA A 229 2.73 4.86 8.79
C ALA A 229 2.65 5.41 10.21
N THR A 230 2.53 4.48 11.16
CA THR A 230 2.78 4.68 12.59
C THR A 230 3.79 3.65 13.06
N PHE A 231 4.94 4.11 13.52
CA PHE A 231 6.09 3.28 13.86
C PHE A 231 6.09 2.94 15.34
N GLY A 232 6.12 1.65 15.65
CA GLY A 232 6.29 1.12 17.00
C GLY A 232 7.70 1.32 17.53
N THR A 233 7.90 0.88 18.77
CA THR A 233 9.18 0.91 19.47
C THR A 233 9.90 -0.43 19.33
N ALA A 234 11.14 -0.40 18.83
CA ALA A 234 11.92 -1.60 18.63
C ALA A 234 12.18 -2.33 19.96
N GLY A 235 12.12 -3.67 19.93
CA GLY A 235 12.28 -4.52 21.12
C GLY A 235 11.04 -4.62 22.03
N ARG A 236 9.95 -3.91 21.73
CA ARG A 236 8.63 -4.16 22.34
C ARG A 236 7.91 -5.29 21.61
N LEU A 237 6.96 -5.93 22.29
CA LEU A 237 6.19 -7.03 21.71
C LEU A 237 5.21 -6.49 20.66
N CYS A 238 5.17 -7.15 19.50
CA CYS A 238 4.11 -6.96 18.51
C CYS A 238 3.23 -8.21 18.45
N ASN A 239 2.02 -8.09 18.97
CA ASN A 239 0.94 -9.06 18.84
C ASN A 239 -0.39 -8.31 18.96
N ALA A 240 -0.86 -7.76 17.84
CA ALA A 240 -2.07 -6.96 17.80
C ALA A 240 -3.31 -7.73 18.30
N THR A 241 -3.41 -9.03 18.02
CA THR A 241 -4.52 -9.88 18.48
C THR A 241 -4.53 -10.05 20.00
N ALA A 242 -3.37 -10.05 20.65
CA ALA A 242 -3.24 -10.07 22.11
C ALA A 242 -3.22 -8.66 22.73
N GLY A 243 -3.43 -7.60 21.93
CA GLY A 243 -3.44 -6.21 22.40
C GLY A 243 -2.05 -5.61 22.64
N HIS A 244 -0.96 -6.29 22.24
CA HIS A 244 0.39 -5.77 22.31
C HIS A 244 0.75 -5.02 21.02
N THR A 245 0.55 -3.71 21.02
CA THR A 245 0.73 -2.88 19.82
C THR A 245 1.95 -1.98 19.87
N GLU A 246 2.62 -1.85 21.03
CA GLU A 246 3.72 -0.89 21.17
C GLU A 246 4.95 -1.25 20.35
N GLY A 247 5.12 -2.54 20.03
CA GLY A 247 6.16 -3.03 19.12
C GLY A 247 5.71 -3.19 17.68
N CYS A 248 4.51 -2.73 17.31
CA CYS A 248 3.99 -2.88 15.95
C CYS A 248 4.14 -1.59 15.15
N ASP A 249 4.66 -1.73 13.94
CA ASP A 249 4.57 -0.75 12.88
C ASP A 249 3.27 -0.98 12.13
N TRP A 250 2.47 0.06 11.96
CA TRP A 250 1.24 0.03 11.17
C TRP A 250 1.47 0.84 9.92
N LEU A 251 1.13 0.28 8.77
CA LEU A 251 1.35 0.94 7.49
C LEU A 251 0.26 0.61 6.49
N ASP A 252 0.05 1.56 5.59
CA ASP A 252 -0.83 1.39 4.45
C ASP A 252 -0.41 2.29 3.27
N MET A 253 -0.76 1.83 2.08
CA MET A 253 -0.79 2.62 0.86
C MET A 253 -2.26 2.84 0.49
N SER A 254 -2.83 3.94 0.97
CA SER A 254 -4.25 4.23 0.77
C SER A 254 -4.50 4.99 -0.54
N LEU A 255 -5.36 4.42 -1.39
CA LEU A 255 -5.91 5.10 -2.57
C LEU A 255 -7.38 5.49 -2.36
N VAL A 256 -7.81 5.60 -1.10
CA VAL A 256 -9.18 5.97 -0.69
C VAL A 256 -9.55 7.37 -1.18
N ASP A 257 -8.59 8.29 -1.23
CA ASP A 257 -8.80 9.66 -1.73
C ASP A 257 -8.56 9.75 -3.24
N GLY A 258 -7.91 8.77 -3.85
CA GLY A 258 -7.38 8.88 -5.21
C GLY A 258 -5.92 8.47 -5.30
N PHE A 259 -5.30 8.75 -6.45
CA PHE A 259 -3.87 8.60 -6.62
C PHE A 259 -3.31 9.59 -7.63
N THR A 260 -2.00 9.87 -7.52
CA THR A 260 -1.26 10.70 -8.49
C THR A 260 -0.22 9.90 -9.25
N LEU A 261 0.60 9.12 -8.54
CA LEU A 261 1.72 8.36 -9.11
C LEU A 261 1.61 6.84 -8.82
N PRO A 262 2.12 5.98 -9.73
CA PRO A 262 2.35 4.57 -9.43
C PRO A 262 3.44 4.42 -8.36
N PHE A 263 3.42 3.30 -7.64
CA PHE A 263 4.35 3.06 -6.55
C PHE A 263 4.63 1.57 -6.33
N LYS A 264 5.64 1.29 -5.53
CA LYS A 264 5.93 -0.03 -4.98
C LYS A 264 6.43 0.11 -3.55
N VAL A 265 6.05 -0.82 -2.68
CA VAL A 265 6.57 -0.95 -1.31
C VAL A 265 7.18 -2.33 -1.16
N ASP A 266 8.44 -2.36 -0.75
CA ASP A 266 9.17 -3.57 -0.36
C ASP A 266 9.41 -3.54 1.16
N VAL A 267 9.34 -4.70 1.83
CA VAL A 267 9.56 -4.82 3.29
C VAL A 267 10.78 -5.68 3.57
N LEU A 268 11.82 -5.04 4.08
CA LEU A 268 13.12 -5.64 4.32
C LEU A 268 13.26 -6.09 5.77
N ASN A 269 13.42 -7.40 5.96
CA ASN A 269 13.69 -8.03 7.27
C ASN A 269 12.58 -7.83 8.33
N GLY A 270 11.34 -7.66 7.89
CA GLY A 270 10.18 -7.52 8.76
C GLY A 270 9.43 -8.84 8.96
N HIS A 271 8.91 -9.07 10.17
CA HIS A 271 7.84 -10.06 10.38
C HIS A 271 6.52 -9.32 10.39
N CYS A 272 5.67 -9.59 9.41
CA CYS A 272 4.42 -8.86 9.20
C CYS A 272 3.23 -9.82 9.20
N ASN A 273 2.05 -9.30 9.52
CA ASN A 273 0.82 -10.02 9.23
C ASN A 273 0.41 -9.73 7.79
N GLY A 274 0.12 -10.78 7.01
CA GLY A 274 -0.21 -10.64 5.60
C GLY A 274 1.00 -10.26 4.74
N ASP A 275 0.71 -9.72 3.55
CA ASP A 275 1.71 -9.27 2.59
C ASP A 275 1.71 -7.72 2.54
N PRO A 276 2.58 -7.05 3.32
CA PRO A 276 2.72 -5.59 3.26
C PRO A 276 3.45 -5.13 1.99
N GLU A 277 4.06 -6.04 1.24
CA GLU A 277 4.70 -5.71 -0.01
C GLU A 277 3.62 -5.51 -1.06
N VAL A 278 3.76 -4.45 -1.84
CA VAL A 278 2.78 -4.13 -2.86
C VAL A 278 3.44 -3.54 -4.08
N ASP A 279 3.09 -4.06 -5.25
CA ASP A 279 3.55 -3.54 -6.54
C ASP A 279 2.40 -2.94 -7.32
N CYS A 280 2.32 -1.62 -7.26
CA CYS A 280 1.36 -0.79 -8.00
C CYS A 280 2.05 -0.01 -9.11
N SER A 281 3.15 -0.56 -9.65
CA SER A 281 3.88 0.02 -10.76
C SER A 281 3.10 0.00 -12.08
N ALA A 282 1.94 -0.67 -12.14
CA ALA A 282 1.03 -0.66 -13.28
C ALA A 282 -0.08 0.41 -13.20
N LEU A 283 -0.26 1.10 -12.06
CA LEU A 283 -1.20 2.23 -11.96
C LEU A 283 -0.83 3.34 -12.93
N ARG A 284 -1.81 3.89 -13.64
CA ARG A 284 -1.59 5.03 -14.55
C ARG A 284 -2.76 6.00 -14.44
N PRO A 285 -2.53 7.32 -14.29
CA PRO A 285 -3.59 8.32 -14.43
C PRO A 285 -4.33 8.25 -15.78
N SER A 286 -3.71 7.69 -16.84
CA SER A 286 -4.35 7.45 -18.14
C SER A 286 -5.44 6.37 -18.10
N HIS A 287 -5.43 5.46 -17.12
CA HIS A 287 -6.49 4.47 -16.92
C HIS A 287 -7.66 5.01 -16.08
N CYS A 288 -7.52 6.23 -15.53
CA CYS A 288 -8.55 6.86 -14.72
C CYS A 288 -9.83 7.11 -15.54
N PRO A 289 -11.01 6.69 -15.06
CA PRO A 289 -12.30 7.05 -15.64
C PRO A 289 -12.40 8.55 -15.91
N SER A 290 -12.92 8.92 -17.08
CA SER A 290 -12.85 10.30 -17.59
C SER A 290 -13.50 11.33 -16.66
N ASP A 291 -14.54 10.96 -15.93
CA ASP A 291 -15.25 11.77 -14.95
C ASP A 291 -14.48 11.96 -13.64
N LEU A 292 -13.50 11.09 -13.36
CA LEU A 292 -12.66 11.10 -12.16
C LEU A 292 -11.25 11.65 -12.41
N GLN A 293 -10.92 12.06 -13.62
CA GLN A 293 -9.60 12.58 -13.94
C GLN A 293 -9.32 13.91 -13.24
N VAL A 294 -8.19 13.98 -12.54
CA VAL A 294 -7.65 15.22 -12.00
C VAL A 294 -6.84 15.89 -13.10
N ARG A 295 -7.20 17.12 -13.47
CA ARG A 295 -6.53 17.85 -14.53
C ARG A 295 -5.79 19.05 -13.98
N SER A 296 -4.55 19.22 -14.43
CA SER A 296 -3.75 20.39 -14.09
C SER A 296 -4.45 21.66 -14.60
N PRO A 297 -4.67 22.68 -13.76
CA PRO A 297 -5.28 23.93 -14.20
C PRO A 297 -4.37 24.71 -15.17
N THR A 298 -3.06 24.47 -15.13
CA THR A 298 -2.08 25.15 -15.98
C THR A 298 -1.93 24.50 -17.36
N THR A 299 -1.95 23.16 -17.44
CA THR A 299 -1.66 22.43 -18.70
C THR A 299 -2.85 21.67 -19.27
N GLY A 300 -3.91 21.45 -18.49
CA GLY A 300 -5.05 20.60 -18.86
C GLY A 300 -4.74 19.09 -18.87
N ALA A 301 -3.48 18.70 -18.63
CA ALA A 301 -3.05 17.30 -18.59
C ALA A 301 -3.67 16.56 -17.41
N VAL A 302 -3.94 15.26 -17.59
CA VAL A 302 -4.36 14.38 -16.49
C VAL A 302 -3.15 14.12 -15.59
N VAL A 303 -3.26 14.49 -14.32
CA VAL A 303 -2.17 14.43 -13.32
C VAL A 303 -2.48 13.54 -12.13
N GLY A 304 -3.67 12.97 -12.09
CA GLY A 304 -4.10 12.04 -11.05
C GLY A 304 -5.52 11.56 -11.31
N CYS A 305 -6.04 10.80 -10.36
CA CYS A 305 -7.38 10.24 -10.39
C CYS A 305 -8.05 10.46 -9.04
N TYR A 306 -9.23 11.07 -9.03
CA TYR A 306 -10.08 11.11 -7.85
C TYR A 306 -10.63 9.70 -7.57
N SER A 307 -10.73 9.34 -6.30
CA SER A 307 -11.71 8.33 -5.92
C SER A 307 -13.15 8.89 -6.07
N PRO A 308 -14.19 8.03 -6.13
CA PRO A 308 -15.57 8.51 -6.19
C PRO A 308 -15.94 9.44 -5.02
N CYS A 309 -15.44 9.16 -3.81
CA CYS A 309 -15.66 10.04 -2.66
C CYS A 309 -14.98 11.40 -2.88
N ALA A 310 -13.67 11.38 -3.15
CA ALA A 310 -12.86 12.59 -3.33
C ALA A 310 -13.38 13.50 -4.45
N ARG A 311 -13.91 12.92 -5.53
CA ARG A 311 -14.54 13.69 -6.61
C ARG A 311 -15.71 14.52 -6.12
N LEU A 312 -16.46 14.02 -5.15
CA LEU A 312 -17.66 14.66 -4.60
C LEU A 312 -17.33 15.61 -3.45
N THR A 313 -16.20 15.45 -2.77
CA THR A 313 -15.86 16.19 -1.55
C THR A 313 -14.79 17.25 -1.72
N TYR A 314 -13.91 17.15 -2.72
CA TYR A 314 -12.81 18.10 -2.90
C TYR A 314 -13.09 19.11 -4.00
N SER A 315 -13.26 20.38 -3.63
CA SER A 315 -13.53 21.49 -4.57
C SER A 315 -12.29 22.05 -5.28
N ASN A 316 -11.09 21.54 -4.95
CA ASN A 316 -9.81 22.01 -5.46
C ASN A 316 -9.79 22.10 -6.99
N TRP A 317 -9.04 23.09 -7.49
CA TRP A 317 -8.89 23.38 -8.92
C TRP A 317 -10.22 23.48 -9.69
N GLY A 318 -11.26 23.99 -9.02
CA GLY A 318 -12.56 24.21 -9.63
C GLY A 318 -13.33 22.94 -9.95
N ASN A 319 -13.07 21.84 -9.21
CA ASN A 319 -13.86 20.62 -9.30
C ASN A 319 -15.36 20.94 -9.05
N PRO A 320 -16.24 20.83 -10.07
CA PRO A 320 -17.62 21.25 -9.93
C PRO A 320 -18.50 20.25 -9.16
N ALA A 321 -18.07 19.01 -8.94
CA ALA A 321 -18.83 18.07 -8.11
C ALA A 321 -18.35 18.03 -6.65
N GLY A 322 -17.21 18.66 -6.36
CA GLY A 322 -16.61 18.78 -5.02
C GLY A 322 -17.38 19.69 -4.07
N GLN A 323 -18.69 19.54 -3.99
CA GLN A 323 -19.60 20.40 -3.22
C GLN A 323 -20.26 19.67 -2.06
N HIS A 324 -19.97 18.39 -1.88
CA HIS A 324 -20.63 17.54 -0.89
C HIS A 324 -19.75 17.32 0.33
N SER A 325 -20.37 17.22 1.50
CA SER A 325 -19.73 16.61 2.65
C SER A 325 -19.79 15.08 2.53
N PRO A 326 -18.87 14.32 3.19
CA PRO A 326 -18.95 12.86 3.23
C PRO A 326 -20.30 12.30 3.71
N ARG A 327 -21.06 13.08 4.49
CA ARG A 327 -22.37 12.71 5.06
C ARG A 327 -23.56 13.09 4.17
N ASP A 328 -23.34 13.83 3.09
CA ASP A 328 -24.42 14.20 2.17
C ASP A 328 -24.88 12.98 1.38
N GLU A 329 -26.17 12.87 1.09
CA GLU A 329 -26.77 11.71 0.42
C GLU A 329 -26.04 11.27 -0.86
N ALA A 330 -25.56 12.23 -1.66
CA ALA A 330 -24.84 11.96 -2.90
C ALA A 330 -23.45 11.32 -2.68
N ALA A 331 -22.74 11.70 -1.61
CA ALA A 331 -21.39 11.23 -1.31
C ALA A 331 -21.38 10.05 -0.32
N LEU A 332 -22.43 9.92 0.50
CA LEU A 332 -22.60 8.92 1.54
C LEU A 332 -22.24 7.49 1.09
N PRO A 333 -22.72 6.98 -0.06
CA PRO A 333 -22.44 5.60 -0.46
C PRO A 333 -21.02 5.40 -1.04
N TYR A 334 -20.27 6.49 -1.24
CA TYR A 334 -18.89 6.48 -1.74
C TYR A 334 -17.86 6.80 -0.66
N CYS A 335 -18.21 7.69 0.27
CA CYS A 335 -17.35 8.11 1.37
C CYS A 335 -17.51 7.26 2.62
N CYS A 336 -18.63 6.55 2.76
CA CYS A 336 -18.92 5.62 3.84
C CYS A 336 -18.59 6.14 5.26
N PRO A 337 -19.08 7.32 5.67
CA PRO A 337 -18.87 7.78 7.04
C PRO A 337 -19.59 6.85 8.03
N THR A 338 -18.90 6.50 9.12
CA THR A 338 -19.46 5.65 10.18
C THR A 338 -19.66 6.43 11.49
N PRO A 339 -20.91 6.61 11.97
CA PRO A 339 -22.21 6.33 11.34
C PRO A 339 -22.59 7.32 10.21
N PRO A 340 -23.61 7.05 9.37
CA PRO A 340 -24.59 5.94 9.47
C PRO A 340 -24.25 4.69 8.65
N ILE A 341 -23.26 4.74 7.77
CA ILE A 341 -22.88 3.58 6.95
C ILE A 341 -22.00 2.66 7.79
N THR A 342 -22.40 1.40 7.93
CA THR A 342 -21.54 0.37 8.52
C THR A 342 -20.49 -0.11 7.52
N PRO A 343 -19.35 -0.67 7.95
CA PRO A 343 -18.35 -1.24 7.05
C PRO A 343 -18.96 -2.24 6.04
N LYS A 344 -19.84 -3.13 6.52
CA LYS A 344 -20.55 -4.08 5.67
C LYS A 344 -21.41 -3.40 4.60
N GLN A 345 -22.18 -2.37 4.98
CA GLN A 345 -23.00 -1.62 4.01
C GLN A 345 -22.14 -0.88 2.98
N CYS A 346 -20.95 -0.42 3.36
CA CYS A 346 -20.02 0.20 2.41
C CYS A 346 -19.50 -0.83 1.41
N GLN A 347 -19.08 -2.01 1.89
CA GLN A 347 -18.58 -3.11 1.06
C GLN A 347 -19.63 -3.67 0.11
N GLU A 348 -20.89 -3.68 0.52
CA GLU A 348 -22.03 -4.08 -0.30
C GLU A 348 -22.60 -2.90 -1.12
N GLY A 349 -22.03 -1.70 -0.95
CA GLY A 349 -22.47 -0.47 -1.57
C GLY A 349 -21.93 -0.25 -2.98
N PRO A 350 -22.35 0.83 -3.65
CA PRO A 350 -21.96 1.10 -5.03
C PRO A 350 -20.46 1.40 -5.18
N VAL A 351 -19.80 1.88 -4.12
CA VAL A 351 -18.37 2.17 -4.16
C VAL A 351 -17.52 0.95 -4.47
N ALA A 352 -17.85 -0.22 -3.90
CA ALA A 352 -17.10 -1.46 -4.10
C ALA A 352 -17.10 -1.95 -5.55
N THR A 353 -18.04 -1.48 -6.37
CA THR A 353 -18.15 -1.83 -7.79
C THR A 353 -17.93 -0.64 -8.72
N ALA A 354 -17.52 0.51 -8.17
CA ALA A 354 -17.26 1.69 -8.97
C ALA A 354 -16.11 1.42 -9.98
N PRO A 355 -16.16 2.01 -11.18
CA PRO A 355 -15.10 1.83 -12.18
C PRO A 355 -13.70 2.16 -11.67
N TYR A 356 -13.59 3.12 -10.75
CA TYR A 356 -12.35 3.44 -10.04
C TYR A 356 -11.80 2.24 -9.26
N VAL A 357 -12.62 1.62 -8.40
CA VAL A 357 -12.22 0.49 -7.55
C VAL A 357 -11.83 -0.71 -8.42
N GLN A 358 -12.61 -1.01 -9.46
CA GLN A 358 -12.27 -2.08 -10.41
C GLN A 358 -10.94 -1.84 -11.12
N MET A 359 -10.63 -0.59 -11.47
CA MET A 359 -9.37 -0.21 -12.10
C MET A 359 -8.20 -0.32 -11.13
N VAL A 360 -8.35 0.17 -9.90
CA VAL A 360 -7.33 0.06 -8.85
C VAL A 360 -7.04 -1.41 -8.55
N HIS A 361 -8.04 -2.24 -8.28
CA HIS A 361 -7.83 -3.66 -7.98
C HIS A 361 -7.21 -4.45 -9.13
N ARG A 362 -7.41 -4.02 -10.37
CA ARG A 362 -6.76 -4.62 -11.54
C ARG A 362 -5.29 -4.21 -11.67
N ASP A 363 -5.00 -2.93 -11.48
CA ASP A 363 -3.68 -2.34 -11.76
C ASP A 363 -2.76 -2.30 -10.52
N CYS A 364 -3.32 -2.57 -9.34
CA CYS A 364 -2.71 -2.46 -8.02
C CYS A 364 -3.45 -3.38 -7.04
N PRO A 365 -3.35 -4.71 -7.20
CA PRO A 365 -3.91 -5.65 -6.23
C PRO A 365 -3.21 -5.46 -4.87
N GLY A 366 -3.96 -5.57 -3.78
CA GLY A 366 -3.39 -5.50 -2.43
C GLY A 366 -3.51 -4.13 -1.73
N VAL A 367 -4.27 -3.16 -2.28
CA VAL A 367 -4.44 -1.84 -1.64
C VAL A 367 -5.89 -1.45 -1.43
N TYR A 368 -6.09 -0.50 -0.51
CA TYR A 368 -7.37 0.15 -0.30
C TYR A 368 -7.72 1.11 -1.44
N ALA A 369 -8.80 0.82 -2.16
CA ALA A 369 -9.38 1.73 -3.15
C ALA A 369 -10.55 2.56 -2.59
N PHE A 370 -11.11 2.18 -1.45
CA PHE A 370 -12.18 2.92 -0.77
C PHE A 370 -12.21 2.60 0.74
N ALA A 371 -13.01 3.35 1.50
CA ALA A 371 -13.18 3.09 2.92
C ALA A 371 -13.76 1.69 3.16
N TYR A 372 -13.15 0.89 4.04
CA TYR A 372 -13.56 -0.48 4.32
C TYR A 372 -13.40 -1.48 3.16
N ASP A 373 -12.47 -1.21 2.25
CA ASP A 373 -11.96 -2.17 1.27
C ASP A 373 -11.09 -3.25 1.97
N ASP A 374 -11.66 -3.91 2.96
CA ASP A 374 -10.99 -4.67 4.01
C ASP A 374 -10.41 -6.01 3.57
N ARG A 375 -10.24 -6.21 2.27
CA ARG A 375 -9.55 -7.39 1.77
C ARG A 375 -8.05 -7.33 1.99
N GLU A 376 -7.38 -6.16 1.92
CA GLU A 376 -5.89 -6.20 1.79
C GLU A 376 -5.04 -5.06 2.42
N GLY A 377 -5.58 -3.96 2.96
CA GLY A 377 -4.73 -2.73 3.05
C GLY A 377 -4.08 -2.31 4.39
N LEU A 378 -4.40 -2.89 5.56
CA LEU A 378 -3.78 -2.50 6.83
C LEU A 378 -2.90 -3.65 7.31
N SER A 379 -1.62 -3.51 7.00
CA SER A 379 -0.59 -4.43 7.43
C SER A 379 0.11 -3.84 8.64
N HIS A 380 0.54 -4.73 9.52
CA HIS A 380 1.45 -4.41 10.60
C HIS A 380 2.67 -5.32 10.56
N CYS A 381 3.79 -4.75 10.96
CA CYS A 381 5.04 -5.45 11.08
C CYS A 381 5.63 -5.25 12.48
N THR A 382 6.54 -6.14 12.84
CA THR A 382 7.40 -5.93 14.01
C THR A 382 8.26 -4.67 13.84
N ALA A 383 8.32 -3.84 14.88
CA ALA A 383 9.14 -2.64 14.90
C ALA A 383 10.62 -2.99 14.68
N GLY A 384 11.28 -2.22 13.82
CA GLY A 384 12.62 -2.53 13.30
C GLY A 384 12.61 -3.10 11.88
N SER A 385 11.41 -3.37 11.34
CA SER A 385 11.21 -3.56 9.91
C SER A 385 11.69 -2.33 9.13
N ARG A 386 12.15 -2.58 7.90
CA ARG A 386 12.61 -1.53 6.99
C ARG A 386 11.70 -1.52 5.76
N TYR A 387 11.30 -0.34 5.33
CA TYR A 387 10.38 -0.10 4.24
C TYR A 387 11.11 0.62 3.13
N HIS A 388 11.04 0.10 1.91
CA HIS A 388 11.55 0.77 0.73
C HIS A 388 10.37 1.10 -0.18
N VAL A 389 10.02 2.37 -0.22
CA VAL A 389 8.98 2.90 -1.10
C VAL A 389 9.63 3.45 -2.36
N THR A 390 9.14 3.05 -3.52
CA THR A 390 9.52 3.62 -4.80
C THR A 390 8.30 4.25 -5.45
N PHE A 391 8.36 5.54 -5.75
CA PHE A 391 7.34 6.21 -6.56
C PHE A 391 7.82 6.28 -8.01
N PHE A 392 6.96 5.94 -8.96
CA PHE A 392 7.28 5.94 -10.38
C PHE A 392 6.66 7.15 -11.10
N CYS A 393 7.13 7.41 -12.31
CA CYS A 393 6.54 8.42 -13.18
C CYS A 393 5.54 7.77 -14.16
N PRO A 394 4.33 8.34 -14.34
CA PRO A 394 3.32 7.92 -15.32
C PRO A 394 3.79 7.83 -16.77
#